data_AF-A0A1Q7XA16-F1
#
_entry.id   AF-A0A1Q7XA16-F1
#
_cell.length_a   1.000
_cell.length_b   1.000
_cell.length_c   1.000
_cell.angle_alpha   90.00
_cell.angle_beta   90.00
_cell.angle_gamma   90.00
#
_symmetry.space_group_name_H-M   'P 1'
#
loop_
_entity.id
_entity.type
_entity.pdbx_description
1 polymer ?
#
loop_
_entity_poly.entity_id
_entity_poly.type
_entity_poly.pdbx_seq_one_letter_code
_entity_poly.pdbx_strand_id
1 'polypeptide(L)'
;MDAHRSVLLVASPYARRSIVDSSFYTTSSVLRTIEEILHLGSLSQYDAAATPLWSAFTSHSEAAPFVHLPSRWPLDERNPTAFRSRIPDRDLARADAADEAELNREIWESVHPGSSAPPPRRSLMVTR
;
A
#
# COMPACT_ATOMS: atom_id res chain seq x y z
N MET A 1 14.00 0.92 -12.32
CA MET A 1 13.85 1.04 -10.86
C MET A 1 13.64 2.51 -10.58
N ASP A 2 12.39 2.90 -10.36
CA ASP A 2 12.07 4.25 -9.94
C ASP A 2 12.37 4.35 -8.44
N ALA A 3 13.21 5.30 -8.04
CA ALA A 3 13.68 5.45 -6.66
C ALA A 3 12.60 6.13 -5.80
N HIS A 4 11.42 5.52 -5.75
CA HIS A 4 10.31 6.03 -4.96
C HIS A 4 10.61 5.89 -3.48
N ARG A 5 10.66 7.03 -2.79
CA ARG A 5 10.70 7.08 -1.33
C ARG A 5 9.30 6.87 -0.80
N SER A 6 9.17 6.00 0.19
CA SER A 6 7.93 5.77 0.93
C SER A 6 8.02 6.40 2.32
N VAL A 7 6.88 6.78 2.88
CA VAL A 7 6.79 7.25 4.27
C VAL A 7 6.80 6.04 5.19
N LEU A 8 7.64 6.08 6.23
CA LEU A 8 7.69 5.10 7.30
C LEU A 8 7.37 5.81 8.62
N LEU A 9 6.34 5.33 9.32
CA LEU A 9 5.93 5.82 10.63
C LEU A 9 6.10 4.72 11.67
N VAL A 10 6.64 5.08 12.83
CA VAL A 10 6.82 4.15 13.97
C VAL A 10 6.03 4.69 15.16
N ALA A 11 5.15 3.86 15.72
CA ALA A 11 4.36 4.19 16.89
C ALA A 11 4.53 3.08 17.94
N SER A 12 5.12 3.43 19.08
CA SER A 12 5.37 2.52 20.21
C SER A 12 5.70 3.34 21.45
N PRO A 13 5.44 2.85 22.68
CA PRO A 13 6.01 3.44 23.89
C PRO A 13 7.54 3.53 23.86
N TYR A 14 8.20 2.65 23.09
CA TYR A 14 9.65 2.64 22.91
C TYR A 14 10.11 3.41 21.67
N ALA A 15 9.21 3.96 20.87
CA ALA A 15 9.59 4.79 19.73
C ALA A 15 10.05 6.15 20.25
N ARG A 16 11.17 6.66 19.70
CA ARG A 16 11.61 8.02 19.99
C ARG A 16 10.59 9.01 19.44
N ARG A 17 10.08 9.89 20.31
CA ARG A 17 9.05 10.87 19.95
C ARG A 17 9.65 12.16 19.42
N SER A 18 8.86 12.88 18.62
CA SER A 18 9.19 14.23 18.13
C SER A 18 10.52 14.33 17.37
N ILE A 19 10.90 13.25 16.67
CA ILE A 19 12.09 13.21 15.82
C ILE A 19 11.71 12.88 14.38
N VAL A 20 12.59 13.30 13.46
CA VAL A 20 12.66 12.77 12.10
C VAL A 20 13.97 12.00 12.01
N ASP A 21 13.89 10.69 11.82
CA ASP A 21 15.06 9.87 11.57
C ASP A 21 15.42 9.94 10.08
N SER A 22 16.63 10.43 9.78
CA SER A 22 17.14 10.58 8.42
C SER A 22 18.05 9.41 7.99
N SER A 23 18.12 8.36 8.81
CA SER A 23 18.79 7.11 8.46
C SER A 23 18.23 6.53 7.16
N PHE A 24 19.11 5.98 6.32
CA PHE A 24 18.67 5.35 5.09
C PHE A 24 18.10 3.95 5.39
N TYR A 25 16.80 3.79 5.19
CA TYR A 25 16.10 2.52 5.35
C TYR A 25 15.54 2.01 4.04
N THR A 26 15.47 0.68 3.95
CA THR A 26 14.76 -0.04 2.90
C THR A 26 13.66 -0.89 3.51
N THR A 27 12.83 -1.53 2.69
CA THR A 27 11.85 -2.51 3.18
C THR A 27 12.51 -3.66 3.94
N SER A 28 13.74 -4.05 3.55
CA SER A 28 14.53 -5.06 4.25
C SER A 28 14.96 -4.60 5.64
N SER A 29 15.18 -3.30 5.86
CA SER A 29 15.45 -2.74 7.20
C SER A 29 14.28 -2.95 8.16
N VAL A 30 13.06 -2.79 7.66
CA VAL A 30 11.83 -3.04 8.43
C VAL A 30 11.73 -4.52 8.77
N LEU A 31 11.94 -5.40 7.78
CA LEU A 31 11.93 -6.85 7.99
C LEU A 31 12.96 -7.29 9.03
N ARG A 32 14.21 -6.82 8.89
CA ARG A 32 15.29 -7.09 9.84
C ARG A 32 14.94 -6.66 11.27
N THR A 33 14.27 -5.53 11.43
CA THR A 33 13.84 -5.03 12.75
C THR A 33 12.76 -5.93 13.36
N ILE A 34 11.80 -6.39 12.56
CA ILE A 34 10.76 -7.32 13.02
C ILE A 34 11.39 -8.64 13.46
N GLU A 35 12.34 -9.16 12.68
CA GLU A 35 13.09 -10.37 13.03
C GLU A 35 13.79 -10.22 14.38
N GLU A 36 14.51 -9.12 14.59
CA GLU A 36 15.24 -8.90 15.84
C GLU A 36 14.30 -8.73 17.06
N ILE A 37 13.18 -8.01 16.92
CA ILE A 37 12.17 -7.87 18.00
C ILE A 37 11.57 -9.24 18.38
N LEU A 38 11.28 -10.07 17.38
CA LEU A 38 10.65 -11.39 17.57
C LEU A 38 11.66 -12.52 17.80
N HIS A 39 12.96 -12.21 17.84
CA HIS A 39 14.05 -13.19 17.97
C HIS A 39 14.04 -14.26 16.86
N LEU A 40 13.78 -13.85 15.62
CA LEU A 40 13.83 -14.69 14.43
C LEU A 40 15.19 -14.61 13.75
N GLY A 41 15.53 -15.66 12.99
CA GLY A 41 16.66 -15.61 12.05
C GLY A 41 16.29 -14.83 10.78
N SER A 42 17.31 -14.36 10.07
CA SER A 42 17.13 -13.71 8.76
C SER A 42 16.58 -14.71 7.73
N LEU A 43 15.65 -14.25 6.90
CA LEU A 43 15.06 -15.04 5.82
C LEU A 43 15.98 -15.10 4.59
N SER A 44 16.89 -14.14 4.43
CA SER A 44 17.83 -14.08 3.30
C SER A 44 19.16 -13.39 3.67
N GLN A 45 19.98 -13.10 2.66
CA GLN A 45 21.16 -12.23 2.83
C GLN A 45 20.80 -10.73 2.82
N TYR A 46 19.65 -10.35 2.28
CA TYR A 46 19.28 -8.94 2.06
C TYR A 46 18.84 -8.24 3.35
N ASP A 47 17.97 -8.89 4.11
CA ASP A 47 17.57 -8.56 5.49
C ASP A 47 18.73 -8.75 6.47
N ALA A 48 19.52 -9.83 6.34
CA ALA A 48 20.71 -10.03 7.16
C ALA A 48 21.72 -8.86 7.05
N ALA A 49 21.83 -8.24 5.88
CA ALA A 49 22.71 -7.10 5.63
C ALA A 49 22.01 -5.72 5.81
N ALA A 50 20.72 -5.69 6.12
CA ALA A 50 19.97 -4.45 6.22
C ALA A 50 20.25 -3.73 7.55
N THR A 51 20.25 -2.39 7.52
CA THR A 51 20.35 -1.58 8.73
C THR A 51 19.02 -1.62 9.50
N PRO A 52 18.98 -2.08 10.76
CA PRO A 52 17.76 -2.11 11.57
C PRO A 52 17.35 -0.69 12.02
N LEU A 53 16.08 -0.53 12.41
CA LEU A 53 15.47 0.75 12.81
C LEU A 53 15.87 1.21 14.22
N TRP A 54 16.98 0.74 14.80
CA TRP A 54 17.30 0.98 16.22
C TRP A 54 17.43 2.45 16.61
N SER A 55 17.83 3.34 15.69
CA SER A 55 17.86 4.78 15.94
C SER A 55 16.48 5.43 16.12
N ALA A 56 15.41 4.75 15.69
CA ALA A 56 14.03 5.15 15.91
C ALA A 56 13.46 4.67 17.26
N PHE A 57 14.18 3.80 18.00
CA PHE A 57 13.75 3.26 19.28
C PHE A 57 14.63 3.74 20.45
N THR A 58 14.10 3.61 21.66
CA THR A 58 14.77 3.88 22.93
C THR A 58 14.43 2.76 23.91
N SER A 59 15.33 2.47 24.85
CA SER A 59 15.08 1.51 25.93
C SER A 59 14.14 2.05 27.02
N HIS A 60 13.90 3.37 27.03
CA HIS A 60 12.97 4.01 27.95
C HIS A 60 11.56 4.10 27.35
N SER A 61 10.58 3.50 28.03
CA SER A 61 9.18 3.55 27.61
C SER A 61 8.53 4.89 27.98
N GLU A 62 8.04 5.62 26.98
CA GLU A 62 7.24 6.83 27.13
C GLU A 62 5.80 6.61 26.62
N ALA A 63 4.88 6.33 27.54
CA ALA A 63 3.49 5.99 27.23
C ALA A 63 2.55 7.21 27.12
N ALA A 64 3.06 8.38 26.71
CA ALA A 64 2.23 9.57 26.56
C ALA A 64 1.13 9.34 25.49
N PRO A 65 -0.15 9.68 25.76
CA PRO A 65 -1.23 9.45 24.83
C PRO A 65 -1.02 10.21 23.52
N PHE A 66 -1.48 9.63 22.41
CA PHE A 66 -1.54 10.31 21.12
C PHE A 66 -2.85 11.08 21.01
N VAL A 67 -2.77 12.41 20.88
CA VAL A 67 -3.92 13.27 20.62
C VAL A 67 -4.13 13.33 19.11
N HIS A 68 -5.13 12.61 18.62
CA HIS A 68 -5.48 12.61 17.20
C HIS A 68 -6.15 13.93 16.80
N LEU A 69 -5.98 14.31 15.54
CA LEU A 69 -6.73 15.41 14.95
C LEU A 69 -8.13 14.92 14.57
N PRO A 70 -9.19 15.73 14.76
CA PRO A 70 -10.51 15.38 14.28
C PRO A 70 -10.51 15.24 12.75
N SER A 71 -11.24 14.25 12.22
CA SER A 71 -11.45 14.15 10.77
C SER A 71 -12.16 15.42 10.29
N ARG A 72 -11.56 16.10 9.31
CA ARG A 72 -12.14 17.30 8.69
C ARG A 72 -13.00 16.99 7.48
N TRP A 73 -12.92 15.76 6.97
CA TRP A 73 -13.66 15.30 5.81
C TRP A 73 -14.70 14.24 6.21
N PRO A 74 -15.92 14.31 5.66
CA PRO A 74 -16.90 13.24 5.84
C PRO A 74 -16.37 11.97 5.19
N LEU A 75 -16.33 10.87 5.96
CA LEU A 75 -15.85 9.57 5.46
C LEU A 75 -16.86 8.92 4.51
N ASP A 76 -18.09 9.38 4.53
CA ASP A 76 -19.22 8.93 3.72
C ASP A 76 -19.48 9.83 2.49
N GLU A 77 -18.65 10.87 2.29
CA GLU A 77 -18.73 11.69 1.09
C GLU A 77 -18.42 10.85 -0.15
N ARG A 78 -19.40 10.73 -1.05
CA ARG A 78 -19.24 10.03 -2.33
C ARG A 78 -19.17 11.05 -3.45
N ASN A 79 -18.30 10.81 -4.42
CA ASN A 79 -18.29 11.61 -5.64
C ASN A 79 -19.68 11.48 -6.34
N PRO A 80 -20.44 12.58 -6.48
CA PRO A 80 -21.78 12.57 -7.06
C PRO A 80 -21.76 12.21 -8.55
N THR A 81 -20.65 12.46 -9.24
CA THR A 81 -20.49 12.20 -10.69
C THR A 81 -19.64 10.98 -10.99
N ALA A 82 -19.17 10.25 -9.96
CA ALA A 82 -18.38 9.06 -10.20
C ALA A 82 -19.20 8.01 -10.95
N PHE A 83 -18.56 7.35 -11.92
CA PHE A 83 -19.13 6.23 -12.62
C PHE A 83 -19.59 5.14 -11.64
N ARG A 84 -20.74 4.53 -11.92
CA ARG A 84 -21.31 3.44 -11.11
C ARG A 84 -21.33 2.19 -11.98
N SER A 85 -20.47 1.24 -11.62
CA SER A 85 -20.38 -0.05 -12.29
C SER A 85 -21.71 -0.78 -12.24
N ARG A 86 -22.06 -1.45 -13.33
CA ARG A 86 -23.20 -2.38 -13.40
C ARG A 86 -22.80 -3.81 -13.08
N ILE A 87 -21.50 -4.07 -12.97
CA ILE A 87 -20.97 -5.38 -12.57
C ILE A 87 -21.43 -5.67 -11.13
N PRO A 88 -22.07 -6.82 -10.88
CA PRO A 88 -22.47 -7.21 -9.54
C PRO A 88 -21.27 -7.33 -8.60
N ASP A 89 -21.40 -6.83 -7.36
CA ASP A 89 -20.32 -6.92 -6.34
C ASP A 89 -19.78 -8.35 -6.15
N ARG A 90 -20.65 -9.36 -6.29
CA ARG A 90 -20.28 -10.78 -6.20
C ARG A 90 -19.25 -11.20 -7.26
N ASP A 91 -19.23 -10.56 -8.41
CA ASP A 91 -18.33 -10.87 -9.52
C ASP A 91 -16.96 -10.18 -9.32
N LEU A 92 -16.85 -9.25 -8.36
CA LEU A 92 -15.60 -8.67 -7.87
C LEU A 92 -15.03 -9.42 -6.66
N ALA A 93 -15.79 -10.34 -6.07
CA ALA A 93 -15.36 -11.11 -4.90
C ALA A 93 -14.34 -12.20 -5.23
N ARG A 94 -14.26 -12.62 -6.50
CA ARG A 94 -13.32 -13.65 -6.98
C ARG A 94 -12.57 -13.13 -8.20
N ALA A 95 -11.26 -13.40 -8.25
CA ALA A 95 -10.47 -13.15 -9.45
C ALA A 95 -11.12 -13.82 -10.67
N ASP A 96 -11.16 -13.08 -11.78
CA ASP A 96 -11.66 -13.51 -13.09
C ASP A 96 -13.13 -13.97 -13.12
N ALA A 97 -13.98 -13.48 -12.19
CA ALA A 97 -15.42 -13.75 -12.23
C ALA A 97 -16.21 -12.72 -13.05
N ALA A 98 -15.80 -11.46 -13.03
CA ALA A 98 -16.37 -10.42 -13.90
C ALA A 98 -15.96 -10.63 -15.37
N ASP A 99 -16.87 -10.28 -16.30
CA ASP A 99 -16.54 -10.29 -17.73
C ASP A 99 -15.42 -9.28 -18.02
N GLU A 100 -14.32 -9.76 -18.61
CA GLU A 100 -13.11 -8.97 -18.88
C GLU A 100 -13.40 -7.74 -19.76
N ALA A 101 -14.20 -7.93 -20.83
CA ALA A 101 -14.47 -6.86 -21.79
C ALA A 101 -15.35 -5.77 -21.18
N GLU A 102 -16.35 -6.17 -20.40
CA GLU A 102 -17.21 -5.27 -19.64
C GLU A 102 -16.43 -4.53 -18.55
N LEU A 103 -15.65 -5.24 -17.73
CA LEU A 103 -14.85 -4.64 -16.67
C LEU A 103 -13.85 -3.61 -17.22
N ASN A 104 -13.13 -3.96 -18.29
CA ASN A 104 -12.18 -3.04 -18.94
C ASN A 104 -12.87 -1.79 -19.49
N ARG A 105 -14.05 -1.94 -20.10
CA ARG A 105 -14.85 -0.82 -20.60
C ARG A 105 -15.32 0.09 -19.46
N GLU A 106 -15.82 -0.47 -18.37
CA GLU A 106 -16.29 0.29 -17.22
C GLU A 106 -15.16 1.02 -16.49
N ILE A 107 -13.99 0.39 -16.34
CA ILE A 107 -12.78 1.05 -15.81
C ILE A 107 -12.39 2.23 -16.70
N TRP A 108 -12.39 2.05 -18.04
CA TRP A 108 -12.06 3.13 -18.96
C TRP A 108 -13.03 4.31 -18.86
N GLU A 109 -14.34 4.05 -18.91
CA GLU A 109 -15.39 5.06 -18.80
C GLU A 109 -15.32 5.82 -17.47
N SER A 110 -14.89 5.16 -16.39
CA SER A 110 -14.73 5.79 -15.08
C SER A 110 -13.67 6.89 -15.03
N VAL A 111 -12.67 6.82 -15.92
CA VAL A 111 -11.56 7.79 -16.00
C VAL A 111 -11.71 8.72 -17.20
N HIS A 112 -12.24 8.23 -18.32
CA HIS A 112 -12.39 8.95 -19.59
C HIS A 112 -13.84 8.93 -20.09
N PRO A 113 -14.77 9.58 -19.37
CA PRO A 113 -16.19 9.53 -19.70
C PRO A 113 -16.46 10.04 -21.12
N GLY A 114 -17.30 9.33 -21.87
CA GLY A 114 -17.66 9.68 -23.25
C GLY A 114 -16.57 9.44 -24.30
N SER A 115 -15.45 8.82 -23.93
CA SER A 115 -14.36 8.46 -24.86
C SER A 115 -14.40 6.98 -25.20
N SER A 116 -14.13 6.63 -26.46
CA SER A 116 -14.00 5.21 -26.84
C SER A 116 -12.83 4.56 -26.11
N ALA A 117 -13.08 3.40 -25.50
CA ALA A 117 -12.01 2.58 -24.94
C ALA A 117 -11.02 2.15 -26.03
N PRO A 118 -9.71 2.10 -25.73
CA PRO A 118 -8.74 1.57 -26.66
C PRO A 118 -9.03 0.08 -26.95
N PRO A 119 -8.73 -0.41 -28.17
CA PRO A 119 -8.98 -1.80 -28.50
C PRO A 119 -8.14 -2.73 -27.62
N PRO A 120 -8.70 -3.87 -27.18
CA PRO A 120 -7.96 -4.83 -26.36
C PRO A 120 -6.76 -5.37 -27.13
N ARG A 121 -5.58 -5.39 -26.49
CA ARG A 121 -4.39 -6.04 -27.04
C ARG A 121 -4.22 -7.40 -26.39
N ARG A 122 -4.31 -8.47 -27.19
CA ARG A 122 -4.05 -9.85 -26.75
C ARG A 122 -2.72 -10.31 -27.34
N SER A 123 -1.81 -10.83 -26.53
CA SER A 123 -0.45 -11.20 -26.93
C SER A 123 -0.28 -12.67 -27.36
N LEU A 124 -1.36 -13.42 -27.56
CA LEU A 124 -1.31 -14.82 -28.02
C LEU A 124 -2.30 -15.03 -29.16
N MET A 125 -1.77 -15.28 -30.36
CA MET A 125 -2.52 -15.78 -31.50
C MET A 125 -2.02 -17.21 -31.74
N VAL A 126 -2.75 -18.21 -31.23
CA VAL A 126 -2.48 -19.61 -31.56
C VAL A 126 -3.13 -19.87 -32.91
N THR A 127 -2.36 -19.68 -33.97
CA THR A 127 -2.73 -20.14 -35.31
C THR A 127 -2.54 -21.65 -35.33
N ARG A 128 -3.61 -22.38 -35.66
CA ARG A 128 -3.59 -23.83 -35.86
C ARG A 128 -3.17 -24.18 -37.26
#